data_AF-A0A2U3QA81-F1
#
_entry.id   AF-A0A2U3QA81-F1
#
_cell.length_a   1.000
_cell.length_b   1.000
_cell.length_c   1.000
_cell.angle_alpha   90.00
_cell.angle_beta   90.00
_cell.angle_gamma   90.00
#
_symmetry.space_group_name_H-M   'P 1'
#
loop_
_entity.id
_entity.type
_entity.pdbx_description
1 polymer ?
#
loop_
_entity_poly.entity_id
_entity_poly.type
_entity_poly.pdbx_seq_one_letter_code
_entity_poly.pdbx_strand_id
1 'polypeptide(L)'
;MRKPAPVTAAFCWAHGRRAFFELADIAQNARRGRLTTVISPIALEAVRRIDQLFEIEREIHGLSAEERLQVRQEKRSAPMLSDLEAWLQVERASLSRSSNLIKPINYLLKWWNGFARSSMMGRST
;
A
#
# COMPACT_ATOMS: atom_id res chain seq x y z
N MET A 1 0.83 -24.35 -23.78
CA MET A 1 0.48 -22.92 -23.94
C MET A 1 -0.35 -22.46 -22.75
N ARG A 2 0.21 -21.65 -21.84
CA ARG A 2 -0.58 -21.03 -20.76
C ARG A 2 -1.40 -19.91 -21.40
N LYS A 3 -2.74 -20.01 -21.34
CA LYS A 3 -3.63 -18.92 -21.76
C LYS A 3 -3.33 -17.72 -20.85
N PRO A 4 -3.06 -16.51 -21.38
CA PRO A 4 -2.96 -15.33 -20.54
C PRO A 4 -4.33 -15.14 -19.89
N ALA A 5 -4.39 -15.28 -18.57
CA ALA A 5 -5.56 -14.91 -17.82
C ALA A 5 -5.87 -13.44 -18.14
N PRO A 6 -7.16 -13.03 -18.19
CA PRO A 6 -7.52 -11.64 -18.45
C PRO A 6 -6.72 -10.74 -17.51
N VAL A 7 -6.00 -9.78 -18.08
CA VAL A 7 -5.19 -8.81 -17.35
C VAL A 7 -6.16 -7.92 -16.58
N THR A 8 -6.61 -8.43 -15.44
CA THR A 8 -7.34 -7.64 -14.45
C THR A 8 -6.34 -6.58 -14.03
N ALA A 9 -6.72 -5.30 -14.14
CA ALA A 9 -5.88 -4.20 -13.66
C ALA A 9 -5.37 -4.58 -12.27
N ALA A 10 -4.08 -4.88 -12.18
CA ALA A 10 -3.53 -5.45 -10.97
C ALA A 10 -3.47 -4.29 -9.98
N PHE A 11 -4.47 -4.21 -9.09
CA PHE A 11 -4.50 -3.31 -7.94
C PHE A 11 -3.45 -3.77 -6.92
N CYS A 12 -2.21 -3.87 -7.38
CA CYS A 12 -1.06 -4.29 -6.61
C CYS A 12 -0.61 -3.12 -5.75
N TRP A 13 -0.45 -3.37 -4.45
CA TRP A 13 0.05 -2.40 -3.48
C TRP A 13 1.40 -1.80 -3.89
N ALA A 14 2.21 -2.51 -4.68
CA ALA A 14 3.47 -1.99 -5.22
C ALA A 14 3.26 -0.79 -6.15
N HIS A 15 2.21 -0.82 -6.97
CA HIS A 15 1.85 0.29 -7.85
C HIS A 15 1.29 1.46 -7.04
N GLY A 16 0.43 1.19 -6.06
CA GLY A 16 -0.12 2.21 -5.16
C GLY A 16 0.95 2.90 -4.31
N ARG A 17 1.93 2.14 -3.81
CA ARG A 17 3.05 2.63 -2.98
C ARG A 17 3.99 3.56 -3.73
N ARG A 18 4.21 3.33 -5.04
CA ARG A 18 5.19 4.09 -5.84
C ARG A 18 4.95 5.60 -5.78
N ALA A 19 3.70 6.04 -5.88
CA ALA A 19 3.35 7.46 -5.82
C ALA A 19 3.72 8.10 -4.46
N PHE A 20 3.53 7.38 -3.35
CA PHE A 20 3.94 7.86 -2.02
C PHE A 20 5.46 7.82 -1.85
N PHE A 21 6.12 6.82 -2.42
CA PHE A 21 7.58 6.71 -2.38
C PHE A 21 8.27 7.83 -3.15
N GLU A 22 7.73 8.21 -4.31
CA GLU A 22 8.19 9.36 -5.11
C GLU A 22 7.96 10.68 -4.35
N LEU A 23 6.84 10.82 -3.64
CA LEU A 23 6.54 12.01 -2.83
C LEU A 23 7.31 12.06 -1.50
N ALA A 24 7.68 10.90 -0.95
CA ALA A 24 8.55 10.80 0.23
C ALA A 24 10.04 10.96 -0.15
N ASP A 25 10.37 10.83 -1.44
CA ASP A 25 11.71 10.90 -2.06
C ASP A 25 12.84 10.30 -1.19
N ILE A 26 12.59 9.11 -0.62
CA ILE A 26 13.50 8.48 0.36
C ILE A 26 14.82 8.08 -0.30
N ALA A 27 14.79 7.55 -1.53
CA ALA A 27 15.96 7.01 -2.22
C ALA A 27 16.84 8.08 -2.88
N GLN A 28 16.26 9.17 -3.41
CA GLN A 28 17.03 10.26 -4.01
C GLN A 28 17.62 11.18 -2.93
N ASN A 29 16.88 11.47 -1.85
CA ASN A 29 17.43 12.22 -0.71
C ASN A 29 18.56 11.46 0.01
N ALA A 30 18.43 10.14 0.21
CA ALA A 30 19.49 9.31 0.80
C ALA A 30 20.77 9.29 -0.04
N ARG A 31 20.65 9.29 -1.38
CA ARG A 31 21.81 9.30 -2.30
C ARG A 31 22.43 10.69 -2.50
N ARG A 32 21.64 11.76 -2.40
CA ARG A 32 22.13 13.13 -2.65
C ARG A 32 22.71 13.83 -1.42
N GLY A 33 22.69 13.21 -0.25
CA GLY A 33 23.22 13.80 1.01
C GLY A 33 22.51 15.10 1.43
N ARG A 34 21.42 15.46 0.75
CA ARG A 34 20.65 16.70 0.94
C ARG A 34 19.33 16.32 1.59
N LEU A 35 19.26 16.46 2.91
CA LEU A 35 18.02 16.49 3.70
C LEU A 35 17.23 17.80 3.46
N THR A 36 17.17 18.29 2.21
CA THR A 36 16.60 19.62 1.90
C THR A 36 15.28 19.55 1.16
N THR A 37 14.88 18.39 0.63
CA THR A 37 13.52 18.19 0.13
C THR A 37 12.69 17.73 1.32
N VAL A 38 11.75 18.57 1.76
CA VAL A 38 10.82 18.30 2.87
C VAL A 38 10.23 16.90 2.68
N ILE A 39 10.73 15.93 3.44
CA ILE A 39 10.15 14.58 3.48
C ILE A 39 8.75 14.79 4.03
N SER A 40 7.73 14.56 3.22
CA SER A 40 6.38 14.67 3.72
C SER A 40 6.14 13.53 4.72
N PRO A 41 5.91 13.83 6.01
CA PRO A 41 5.76 12.79 7.03
C PRO A 41 4.59 11.85 6.71
N ILE A 42 3.55 12.39 6.06
CA ILE A 42 2.38 11.64 5.59
C ILE A 42 2.77 10.65 4.49
N ALA A 43 3.62 11.05 3.53
CA ALA A 43 4.08 10.17 2.47
C ALA A 43 4.94 9.02 3.01
N LEU A 44 5.81 9.32 3.96
CA LEU A 44 6.65 8.34 4.64
C LEU A 44 5.81 7.34 5.44
N GLU A 45 4.82 7.82 6.19
CA GLU A 45 3.94 6.97 6.98
C GLU A 45 3.05 6.09 6.08
N ALA A 46 2.56 6.62 4.96
CA ALA A 46 1.84 5.83 3.97
C ALA A 46 2.70 4.68 3.44
N VAL A 47 3.97 4.94 3.11
CA VAL A 47 4.93 3.90 2.70
C VAL A 47 5.12 2.86 3.80
N ARG A 48 5.30 3.28 5.05
CA ARG A 48 5.52 2.38 6.19
C ARG A 48 4.31 1.48 6.47
N ARG A 49 3.10 2.03 6.41
CA ARG A 49 1.86 1.25 6.61
C ARG A 49 1.66 0.23 5.49
N ILE A 50 1.94 0.60 4.25
CA ILE A 50 1.90 -0.34 3.11
C ILE A 50 2.99 -1.41 3.24
N ASP A 51 4.18 -1.07 3.73
CA ASP A 51 5.25 -2.05 3.98
C ASP A 51 4.89 -3.08 5.05
N GLN A 52 4.17 -2.69 6.10
CA GLN A 52 3.67 -3.64 7.10
C GLN A 52 2.68 -4.64 6.50
N LEU A 53 1.86 -4.23 5.52
CA LEU A 53 1.01 -5.18 4.77
C LEU A 53 1.88 -6.19 4.01
N PHE A 54 2.95 -5.74 3.34
CA PHE A 54 3.88 -6.61 2.65
C PHE A 54 4.66 -7.54 3.57
N GLU A 55 4.99 -7.10 4.79
CA GLU A 55 5.68 -7.93 5.78
C GLU A 55 4.81 -9.12 6.19
N ILE A 56 3.52 -8.89 6.44
CA ILE A 56 2.57 -9.97 6.71
C ILE A 56 2.37 -10.85 5.48
N GLU A 57 2.26 -10.25 4.29
CA GLU A 57 2.19 -11.02 3.05
C GLU A 57 3.43 -11.90 2.87
N ARG A 58 4.63 -11.44 3.24
CA ARG A 58 5.87 -12.22 3.21
C ARG A 58 5.92 -13.30 4.27
N GLU A 59 5.45 -13.02 5.48
CA GLU A 59 5.39 -13.98 6.58
C GLU A 59 4.49 -15.18 6.21
N ILE A 60 3.38 -14.93 5.52
CA ILE A 60 2.53 -16.01 5.00
C ILE A 60 3.08 -16.65 3.71
N HIS A 61 3.98 -15.97 2.99
CA HIS A 61 4.58 -16.45 1.75
C HIS A 61 5.69 -17.49 2.02
N GLY A 62 5.27 -18.66 2.48
CA GLY A 62 6.15 -19.76 2.89
C GLY A 62 5.40 -20.78 3.75
N LEU A 63 4.29 -20.36 4.34
CA LEU A 63 3.40 -21.19 5.13
C LEU A 63 2.50 -22.07 4.25
N SER A 64 2.11 -23.24 4.78
CA SER A 64 1.16 -24.18 4.18
C SER A 64 -0.21 -23.53 3.93
N ALA A 65 -1.03 -24.12 3.05
CA ALA A 65 -2.34 -23.55 2.71
C ALA A 65 -3.26 -23.35 3.93
N GLU A 66 -3.16 -24.22 4.93
CA GLU A 66 -3.91 -24.18 6.19
C GLU A 66 -3.45 -23.02 7.08
N GLU A 67 -2.14 -22.85 7.26
CA GLU A 67 -1.55 -21.72 7.98
C GLU A 67 -1.83 -20.38 7.28
N ARG A 68 -1.82 -20.35 5.93
CA ARG A 68 -2.24 -19.16 5.17
C ARG A 68 -3.71 -18.84 5.40
N LEU A 69 -4.57 -19.86 5.48
CA LEU A 69 -5.98 -19.68 5.79
C LEU A 69 -6.12 -19.21 7.24
N GLN A 70 -5.34 -19.74 8.16
CA GLN A 70 -5.37 -19.39 9.58
C GLN A 70 -4.92 -17.95 9.80
N VAL A 71 -3.79 -17.49 9.24
CA VAL A 71 -3.37 -16.08 9.34
C VAL A 71 -4.36 -15.14 8.65
N ARG A 72 -5.01 -15.57 7.55
CA ARG A 72 -6.10 -14.81 6.91
C ARG A 72 -7.38 -14.78 7.76
N GLN A 73 -7.74 -15.89 8.40
CA GLN A 73 -8.89 -16.04 9.30
C GLN A 73 -8.65 -15.35 10.65
N GLU A 74 -7.40 -15.29 11.11
CA GLU A 74 -6.93 -14.65 12.36
C GLU A 74 -6.96 -13.12 12.25
N LYS A 75 -7.53 -12.58 11.17
CA LYS A 75 -7.90 -11.16 11.06
C LYS A 75 -6.71 -10.22 11.23
N ARG A 76 -5.51 -10.52 10.72
CA ARG A 76 -4.39 -9.55 10.80
C ARG A 76 -4.39 -8.56 9.65
N SER A 77 -4.56 -9.02 8.41
CA SER A 77 -4.56 -8.14 7.22
C SER A 77 -5.80 -7.25 7.13
N ALA A 78 -6.98 -7.76 7.52
CA ALA A 78 -8.24 -7.02 7.41
C ALA A 78 -8.30 -5.74 8.28
N PRO A 79 -8.00 -5.76 9.60
CA PRO A 79 -8.00 -4.54 10.42
C PRO A 79 -6.87 -3.58 10.03
N MET A 80 -5.73 -4.08 9.52
CA MET A 80 -4.66 -3.20 9.04
C MET A 80 -5.05 -2.45 7.77
N LEU A 81 -5.78 -3.12 6.87
CA LEU A 81 -6.39 -2.45 5.74
C LEU A 81 -7.40 -1.40 6.23
N SER A 82 -8.33 -1.77 7.10
CA SER A 82 -9.32 -0.82 7.64
C SER A 82 -8.68 0.37 8.36
N ASP A 83 -7.61 0.16 9.14
CA ASP A 83 -6.85 1.24 9.78
C ASP A 83 -6.18 2.15 8.75
N LEU A 84 -5.54 1.58 7.73
CA LEU A 84 -4.93 2.34 6.64
C LEU A 84 -5.98 3.17 5.88
N GLU A 85 -7.17 2.61 5.62
CA GLU A 85 -8.27 3.33 4.97
C GLU A 85 -8.71 4.53 5.82
N ALA A 86 -9.00 4.29 7.10
CA ALA A 86 -9.46 5.31 8.02
C ALA A 86 -8.43 6.44 8.15
N TRP A 87 -7.15 6.09 8.27
CA TRP A 87 -6.08 7.06 8.33
C TRP A 87 -5.95 7.86 7.03
N LEU A 88 -6.00 7.22 5.86
CA LEU A 88 -5.97 7.93 4.57
C LEU A 88 -7.14 8.92 4.42
N GLN A 89 -8.32 8.59 4.95
CA GLN A 89 -9.48 9.49 4.96
C GLN A 89 -9.24 10.69 5.89
N VAL A 90 -8.66 10.49 7.07
CA VAL A 90 -8.31 11.57 8.01
C VAL A 90 -7.25 12.50 7.40
N GLU A 91 -6.17 11.94 6.85
CA GLU A 91 -5.12 12.72 6.20
C GLU A 91 -5.67 13.51 5.00
N ARG A 92 -6.53 12.88 4.19
CA ARG A 92 -7.20 13.57 3.08
C ARG A 92 -8.02 14.77 3.55
N ALA A 93 -8.69 14.67 4.69
CA ALA A 93 -9.49 15.75 5.25
C ALA A 93 -8.63 16.89 5.83
N SER A 94 -7.45 16.57 6.35
CA SER A 94 -6.48 17.53 6.89
C SER A 94 -5.69 18.27 5.79
N LEU A 95 -5.46 17.61 4.65
CA LEU A 95 -4.67 18.16 3.55
C LEU A 95 -5.41 19.25 2.76
N SER A 96 -4.67 20.31 2.40
CA SER A 96 -5.15 21.31 1.44
C SER A 96 -5.32 20.69 0.04
N ARG A 97 -6.32 21.16 -0.72
CA ARG A 97 -6.61 20.75 -2.12
C ARG A 97 -5.41 20.85 -3.06
N SER A 98 -4.45 21.73 -2.77
CA SER A 98 -3.22 21.91 -3.54
C SER A 98 -2.09 20.95 -3.14
N SER A 99 -2.28 20.11 -2.12
CA SER A 99 -1.28 19.14 -1.69
C SER A 99 -1.03 18.09 -2.77
N ASN A 100 0.25 17.87 -3.07
CA ASN A 100 0.68 16.82 -3.99
C ASN A 100 0.30 15.41 -3.52
N LEU A 101 -0.04 15.24 -2.23
CA LEU A 101 -0.50 13.98 -1.64
C LEU A 101 -1.97 13.66 -1.89
N ILE A 102 -2.81 14.66 -2.15
CA ILE A 102 -4.25 14.44 -2.33
C ILE A 102 -4.54 13.55 -3.54
N LYS A 103 -3.78 13.69 -4.63
CA LYS A 103 -3.95 12.88 -5.85
C LYS A 103 -3.70 11.38 -5.57
N PRO A 104 -2.54 10.97 -5.02
CA PRO A 104 -2.29 9.59 -4.62
C PRO A 104 -3.31 9.04 -3.61
N ILE A 105 -3.68 9.82 -2.59
CA ILE A 105 -4.64 9.39 -1.57
C ILE A 105 -6.02 9.14 -2.20
N ASN A 106 -6.50 10.06 -3.03
CA ASN A 106 -7.76 9.88 -3.76
C ASN A 106 -7.73 8.68 -4.69
N TYR A 107 -6.59 8.40 -5.33
CA TYR A 107 -6.43 7.23 -6.18
C TYR A 107 -6.54 5.93 -5.38
N LEU A 108 -5.85 5.81 -4.24
CA LEU A 108 -5.96 4.65 -3.36
C LEU A 108 -7.39 4.46 -2.86
N LEU A 109 -8.02 5.51 -2.35
CA LEU A 109 -9.39 5.43 -1.83
C LEU A 109 -10.42 5.09 -2.92
N LYS A 110 -10.26 5.62 -4.13
CA LYS A 110 -11.14 5.32 -5.27
C LYS A 110 -11.13 3.83 -5.63
N TRP A 111 -9.96 3.19 -5.53
CA TRP A 111 -9.78 1.79 -5.92
C TRP A 111 -9.57 0.86 -4.72
N TRP A 112 -9.95 1.31 -3.52
CA TRP A 112 -9.70 0.63 -2.25
C TRP A 112 -10.17 -0.82 -2.24
N ASN A 113 -11.39 -1.08 -2.70
CA ASN A 113 -11.96 -2.42 -2.82
C ASN A 113 -11.12 -3.35 -3.71
N GLY A 114 -10.44 -2.82 -4.73
CA GLY A 114 -9.52 -3.58 -5.58
C GLY A 114 -8.25 -3.97 -4.83
N PHE A 115 -7.66 -3.03 -4.09
CA PHE A 115 -6.46 -3.24 -3.27
C PHE A 115 -6.71 -4.18 -2.08
N ALA A 116 -7.82 -4.01 -1.37
CA ALA A 116 -8.24 -4.87 -0.27
C ALA A 116 -8.49 -6.30 -0.77
N ARG A 117 -9.14 -6.47 -1.92
CA ARG A 117 -9.35 -7.79 -2.52
C ARG A 117 -8.03 -8.43 -2.97
N SER A 118 -7.10 -7.67 -3.55
CA SER A 118 -5.80 -8.21 -4.00
C SER A 118 -4.97 -8.77 -2.83
N SER A 119 -4.92 -8.04 -1.72
CA SER A 119 -4.20 -8.46 -0.51
C SER A 119 -4.87 -9.66 0.18
N MET A 120 -6.21 -9.71 0.20
CA MET A 120 -6.94 -10.87 0.73
C MET A 120 -6.81 -12.11 -0.17
N MET A 121 -6.69 -11.95 -1.49
CA MET A 121 -6.60 -13.07 -2.44
C MET A 121 -5.17 -13.58 -2.67
N GLY A 122 -4.12 -12.92 -2.13
CA GLY A 122 -2.74 -13.37 -2.21
C GLY A 122 -2.24 -13.60 -3.64
N ARG A 123 -2.69 -12.78 -4.59
CA ARG A 123 -2.26 -12.86 -5.99
C ARG A 123 -1.24 -11.78 -6.27
N SER A 124 -0.07 -11.91 -5.65
CA SER A 124 1.12 -11.18 -6.06
C SER A 124 1.57 -11.78 -7.40
N THR A 125 1.28 -11.08 -8.49
CA THR A 125 1.84 -11.37 -9.82
C THR A 125 3.27 -10.88 -9.90
#